data_AF-A0AAW1SR56-F1
#
_entry.id   AF-A0AAW1SR56-F1
#
_cell.length_a   1.000
_cell.length_b   1.000
_cell.length_c   1.000
_cell.angle_alpha   90.00
_cell.angle_beta   90.00
_cell.angle_gamma   90.00
#
_symmetry.space_group_name_H-M   'P 1'
#
loop_
_entity.id
_entity.type
_entity.pdbx_description
1 polymer ?
#
loop_
_entity_poly.entity_id
_entity_poly.type
_entity_poly.pdbx_seq_one_letter_code
_entity_poly.pdbx_strand_id
1 'polypeptide(L)'
;MAPFHYDFKFPGLGQPKQDALVGQPKAQPKWKLSTLRAESLSSAAKSSASCLLSQLRPQGVGTCDHTSLERIANLVTSFLYVGIGIKTIQSCKSREGKMYGASVCGAGCGSLAFHSTSGKWREFGRRLDYWAIGLSTVCLQRELDPNLPKWVSGASVAAIPFRPFIVSAGNTAALEGRYALRAKRDPRFRRKFVDHVTCGAAGMVCFYLEEHYPDNPCIHPAWHVLAALSVQSIRPLIQDIEDRRSPTGALSSHKPDF
;
A
#
# COMPACT_ATOMS: atom_id res chain seq x y z
N MET A 1 34.10 41.76 -22.29
CA MET A 1 33.87 40.43 -22.86
C MET A 1 35.18 39.96 -23.48
N ALA A 2 35.87 39.04 -22.83
CA ALA A 2 37.12 38.45 -23.30
C ALA A 2 36.91 36.93 -23.44
N PRO A 3 37.31 36.29 -24.55
CA PRO A 3 37.15 34.86 -24.72
C PRO A 3 38.33 34.10 -24.08
N PHE A 4 38.01 33.09 -23.28
CA PHE A 4 38.98 32.11 -22.79
C PHE A 4 39.23 31.06 -23.88
N HIS A 5 40.46 30.99 -24.37
CA HIS A 5 40.98 29.86 -25.14
C HIS A 5 41.64 28.86 -24.18
N TYR A 6 41.21 27.60 -24.22
CA TYR A 6 41.94 26.48 -23.63
C TYR A 6 42.49 25.60 -24.75
N ASP A 7 43.81 25.43 -24.75
CA ASP A 7 44.59 24.62 -25.68
C ASP A 7 44.95 23.31 -24.97
N PHE A 8 44.41 22.18 -25.41
CA PHE A 8 44.64 20.86 -24.80
C PHE A 8 45.48 19.99 -25.74
N LYS A 9 46.77 19.85 -25.44
CA LYS A 9 47.68 18.90 -26.10
C LYS A 9 47.61 17.54 -25.42
N PHE A 10 47.30 16.49 -26.17
CA PHE A 10 47.48 15.10 -25.77
C PHE A 10 48.90 14.61 -26.13
N PRO A 11 49.68 14.05 -25.19
CA PRO A 11 50.90 13.33 -25.51
C PRO A 11 50.64 11.84 -25.70
N GLY A 12 51.13 11.28 -26.81
CA GLY A 12 51.62 9.89 -26.87
C GLY A 12 50.70 8.83 -27.46
N LEU A 13 50.55 8.80 -28.78
CA LEU A 13 50.16 7.58 -29.52
C LEU A 13 51.43 6.75 -29.79
N GLY A 14 51.73 5.81 -28.90
CA GLY A 14 52.66 4.72 -29.17
C GLY A 14 51.99 3.64 -30.02
N GLN A 15 52.63 3.26 -31.13
CA GLN A 15 52.16 2.18 -32.00
C GLN A 15 52.19 0.81 -31.29
N PRO A 16 51.26 -0.11 -31.60
CA PRO A 16 51.31 -1.47 -31.05
C PRO A 16 52.31 -2.33 -31.83
N LYS A 17 53.25 -2.95 -31.12
CA LYS A 17 54.03 -4.09 -31.62
C LYS A 17 53.12 -5.32 -31.70
N GLN A 18 53.06 -5.92 -32.89
CA GLN A 18 52.60 -7.29 -33.09
C GLN A 18 53.71 -8.24 -32.67
N ASP A 19 53.49 -9.03 -31.63
CA ASP A 19 54.23 -10.26 -31.40
C ASP A 19 53.23 -11.39 -31.12
N ALA A 20 53.32 -12.41 -31.98
CA ALA A 20 52.53 -13.62 -31.92
C ALA A 20 53.03 -14.53 -30.80
N LEU A 21 52.12 -15.00 -29.94
CA LEU A 21 52.33 -16.23 -29.17
C LEU A 21 51.06 -17.09 -29.20
N VAL A 22 51.21 -18.19 -29.93
CA VAL A 22 50.32 -19.35 -29.95
C VAL A 22 50.24 -19.93 -28.53
N GLY A 23 49.03 -19.95 -27.96
CA GLY A 23 48.73 -20.54 -26.67
C GLY A 23 47.36 -21.21 -26.67
N GLN A 24 47.38 -22.54 -26.56
CA GLN A 24 46.33 -23.52 -26.24
C GLN A 24 44.92 -22.97 -25.84
N PRO A 25 43.82 -23.59 -26.31
CA PRO A 25 42.47 -23.16 -25.93
C PRO A 25 42.23 -23.42 -24.43
N LYS A 26 42.21 -22.35 -23.63
CA LYS A 26 41.73 -22.40 -22.24
C LYS A 26 40.26 -22.80 -22.26
N ALA A 27 39.94 -23.91 -21.58
CA ALA A 27 38.57 -24.34 -21.36
C ALA A 27 37.76 -23.18 -20.75
N GLN A 28 36.77 -22.71 -21.50
CA GLN A 28 35.76 -21.76 -21.03
C GLN A 28 35.09 -22.37 -19.79
N PRO A 29 35.05 -21.67 -18.64
CA PRO A 29 34.35 -22.21 -17.49
C PRO A 29 32.87 -22.32 -17.87
N LYS A 30 32.28 -23.51 -17.76
CA LYS A 30 30.83 -23.70 -17.97
C LYS A 30 30.12 -23.04 -16.81
N TRP A 31 29.79 -21.76 -16.94
CA TRP A 31 29.00 -21.04 -15.95
C TRP A 31 27.60 -21.63 -16.02
N LYS A 32 27.23 -22.45 -15.04
CA LYS A 32 25.89 -23.03 -14.95
C LYS A 32 24.93 -21.87 -14.65
N LEU A 33 24.35 -21.27 -15.71
CA LEU A 33 23.31 -20.23 -15.60
C LEU A 33 22.18 -20.62 -14.62
N SER A 34 21.94 -21.91 -14.43
CA SER A 34 20.97 -22.42 -13.46
C SER A 34 21.30 -22.10 -12.01
N THR A 35 22.58 -22.08 -11.59
CA THR A 35 22.98 -21.79 -10.21
C THR A 35 22.90 -20.30 -9.91
N LEU A 36 23.34 -19.45 -10.85
CA LEU A 36 23.21 -17.99 -10.72
C LEU A 36 21.74 -17.53 -10.67
N ARG A 37 20.86 -18.16 -11.45
CA ARG A 37 19.42 -17.89 -11.42
C ARG A 37 18.77 -18.37 -10.13
N ALA A 38 19.17 -19.54 -9.62
CA ALA A 38 18.67 -20.07 -8.35
C ALA A 38 19.12 -19.24 -7.14
N GLU A 39 20.38 -18.79 -7.12
CA GLU A 39 20.91 -17.92 -6.07
C GLU A 39 20.24 -16.53 -6.10
N SER A 40 20.05 -15.95 -7.29
CA SER A 40 19.31 -14.69 -7.48
C SER A 40 17.84 -14.79 -7.07
N LEU A 41 17.16 -15.88 -7.42
CA LEU A 41 15.78 -16.12 -6.98
C LEU A 41 15.70 -16.35 -5.47
N SER A 42 16.69 -17.03 -4.89
CA SER A 42 16.74 -17.26 -3.44
C SER A 42 17.05 -15.99 -2.66
N SER A 43 17.89 -15.09 -3.18
CA SER A 43 18.18 -13.81 -2.55
C SER A 43 17.01 -12.84 -2.69
N ALA A 44 16.35 -12.81 -3.86
CA ALA A 44 15.12 -12.07 -4.07
C ALA A 44 14.02 -12.57 -3.10
N ALA A 45 13.80 -13.88 -3.00
CA ALA A 45 12.81 -14.44 -2.09
C ALA A 45 13.10 -14.14 -0.61
N LYS A 46 14.37 -14.21 -0.19
CA LYS A 46 14.78 -13.85 1.19
C LYS A 46 14.60 -12.35 1.46
N SER A 47 14.92 -11.50 0.49
CA SER A 47 14.70 -10.04 0.58
C SER A 47 13.22 -9.71 0.68
N SER A 48 12.37 -10.33 -0.16
CA SER A 48 10.92 -10.17 -0.12
C SER A 48 10.32 -10.69 1.19
N ALA A 49 10.83 -11.81 1.73
CA ALA A 49 10.39 -12.32 3.02
C ALA A 49 10.80 -11.41 4.19
N SER A 50 12.01 -10.84 4.15
CA SER A 50 12.49 -9.88 5.16
C SER A 50 11.72 -8.56 5.11
N CYS A 51 11.41 -8.06 3.91
CA CYS A 51 10.50 -6.93 3.68
C CYS A 51 9.11 -7.23 4.26
N LEU A 52 8.50 -8.35 3.88
CA LEU A 52 7.20 -8.75 4.40
C LEU A 52 7.20 -8.92 5.93
N LEU A 53 8.29 -9.39 6.53
CA LEU A 53 8.46 -9.55 7.98
C LEU A 53 8.67 -8.22 8.71
N SER A 54 9.46 -7.28 8.17
CA SER A 54 9.63 -5.93 8.74
C SER A 54 8.32 -5.13 8.69
N GLN A 55 7.49 -5.41 7.69
CA GLN A 55 6.15 -4.88 7.50
C GLN A 55 5.12 -5.44 8.50
N LEU A 56 5.35 -6.63 9.08
CA LEU A 56 4.42 -7.22 10.07
C LEU A 56 4.30 -6.42 11.36
N ARG A 57 5.35 -5.65 11.69
CA ARG A 57 5.42 -4.79 12.87
C ARG A 57 6.22 -3.53 12.52
N PRO A 58 5.57 -2.37 12.30
CA PRO A 58 6.30 -1.14 12.01
C PRO A 58 7.26 -0.82 13.16
N GLN A 59 8.57 -0.79 12.86
CA GLN A 59 9.64 -0.41 13.80
C GLN A 59 10.42 0.78 13.26
N GLY A 60 10.85 1.66 14.16
CA GLY A 60 11.66 2.83 13.81
C GLY A 60 10.89 3.95 13.10
N VAL A 61 11.63 5.00 12.73
CA VAL A 61 11.08 6.29 12.27
C VAL A 61 10.50 6.29 10.86
N GLY A 62 10.58 5.19 10.11
CA GLY A 62 10.13 5.12 8.71
C GLY A 62 11.20 5.54 7.71
N THR A 63 10.92 5.30 6.43
CA THR A 63 11.82 5.47 5.28
C THR A 63 11.46 6.63 4.37
N CYS A 64 10.51 7.49 4.79
CA CYS A 64 10.04 8.67 4.08
C CYS A 64 10.24 9.96 4.91
N ASP A 65 9.88 11.10 4.31
CA ASP A 65 10.03 12.48 4.81
C ASP A 65 11.47 12.96 4.96
N HIS A 66 12.32 12.66 3.98
CA HIS A 66 13.72 13.11 3.94
C HIS A 66 13.84 14.59 3.59
N THR A 67 12.85 15.13 2.88
CA THR A 67 12.79 16.55 2.51
C THR A 67 11.52 17.23 3.02
N SER A 68 11.56 18.55 3.22
CA SER A 68 10.38 19.32 3.62
C SER A 68 9.25 19.23 2.57
N LEU A 69 9.59 19.17 1.28
CA LEU A 69 8.61 19.07 0.21
C LEU A 69 7.88 17.72 0.24
N GLU A 70 8.63 16.62 0.40
CA GLU A 70 8.06 15.29 0.58
C GLU A 70 7.12 15.25 1.79
N ARG A 71 7.55 15.82 2.92
CA ARG A 71 6.73 15.90 4.13
C ARG A 71 5.44 16.68 3.92
N ILE A 72 5.50 17.82 3.23
CA ILE A 72 4.30 18.59 2.87
C ILE A 72 3.39 17.75 1.97
N ALA A 73 3.94 17.06 0.96
CA ALA A 73 3.16 16.20 0.07
C ALA A 73 2.48 15.06 0.83
N ASN A 74 3.18 14.41 1.76
CA ASN A 74 2.62 13.36 2.61
C ASN A 74 1.51 13.90 3.51
N LEU A 75 1.68 15.06 4.14
CA LEU A 75 0.62 15.72 4.92
C LEU A 75 -0.61 16.02 4.08
N VAL A 76 -0.43 16.65 2.91
CA VAL A 76 -1.54 17.01 2.00
C VAL A 76 -2.29 15.77 1.54
N THR A 77 -1.57 14.71 1.14
CA THR A 77 -2.20 13.47 0.68
C THR A 77 -2.86 12.70 1.81
N SER A 78 -2.41 12.83 3.06
CA SER A 78 -3.06 12.24 4.25
C SER A 78 -4.47 12.82 4.50
N PHE A 79 -4.68 14.11 4.20
CA PHE A 79 -6.01 14.73 4.33
C PHE A 79 -7.07 14.14 3.40
N LEU A 80 -6.68 13.44 2.33
CA LEU A 80 -7.63 12.72 1.46
C LEU A 80 -8.44 11.70 2.26
N TYR A 81 -7.79 10.96 3.18
CA TYR A 81 -8.46 9.99 4.04
C TYR A 81 -9.45 10.65 5.00
N VAL A 82 -9.09 11.80 5.59
CA VAL A 82 -10.01 12.57 6.44
C VAL A 82 -11.25 12.99 5.64
N GLY A 83 -11.05 13.52 4.43
CA GLY A 83 -12.15 13.90 3.55
C GLY A 83 -13.03 12.71 3.13
N ILE A 84 -12.43 11.56 2.81
CA ILE A 84 -13.15 10.32 2.49
C ILE A 84 -13.95 9.83 3.70
N GLY A 85 -13.36 9.84 4.89
CA GLY A 85 -14.02 9.43 6.13
C GLY A 85 -15.23 10.31 6.47
N ILE A 86 -15.09 11.64 6.38
CA ILE A 86 -16.19 12.60 6.58
C ILE A 86 -17.33 12.32 5.58
N LYS A 87 -17.01 12.20 4.28
CA LYS A 87 -18.02 11.89 3.26
C LYS A 87 -18.71 10.55 3.52
N THR A 88 -17.96 9.56 4.01
CA THR A 88 -18.50 8.24 4.36
C THR A 88 -19.48 8.35 5.53
N ILE A 89 -19.12 9.05 6.62
CA ILE A 89 -20.00 9.31 7.77
C ILE A 89 -21.30 9.99 7.32
N GLN A 90 -21.20 10.98 6.45
CA GLN A 90 -22.35 11.73 5.94
C GLN A 90 -23.27 10.88 5.07
N SER A 91 -22.74 9.93 4.31
CA SER A 91 -23.54 9.10 3.40
C SER A 91 -24.11 7.84 4.02
N CYS A 92 -23.45 7.27 5.03
CA CYS A 92 -23.87 6.02 5.65
C CYS A 92 -25.06 6.22 6.58
N LYS A 93 -26.03 5.31 6.47
CA LYS A 93 -27.25 5.27 7.29
C LYS A 93 -27.02 4.46 8.57
N SER A 94 -26.22 3.40 8.49
CA SER A 94 -25.97 2.47 9.59
C SER A 94 -24.96 3.01 10.61
N ARG A 95 -25.00 2.47 11.83
CA ARG A 95 -24.01 2.79 12.86
C ARG A 95 -22.62 2.28 12.45
N GLU A 96 -22.57 1.07 11.91
CA GLU A 96 -21.36 0.40 11.45
C GLU A 96 -20.68 1.18 10.31
N GLY A 97 -21.43 1.64 9.31
CA GLY A 97 -20.92 2.50 8.24
C GLY A 97 -20.38 3.84 8.75
N LYS A 98 -21.05 4.46 9.74
CA LYS A 98 -20.54 5.69 10.39
C LYS A 98 -19.26 5.42 11.18
N MET A 99 -19.18 4.29 11.90
CA MET A 99 -17.97 3.88 12.60
C MET A 99 -16.82 3.61 11.62
N TYR A 100 -17.09 2.99 10.47
CA TYR A 100 -16.11 2.83 9.40
C TYR A 100 -15.63 4.20 8.89
N GLY A 101 -16.53 5.12 8.53
CA GLY A 101 -16.14 6.47 8.12
C GLY A 101 -15.28 7.20 9.16
N ALA A 102 -15.65 7.10 10.45
CA ALA A 102 -14.86 7.66 11.55
C ALA A 102 -13.48 7.01 11.68
N SER A 103 -13.39 5.69 11.49
CA SER A 103 -12.11 4.98 11.51
C SER A 103 -11.19 5.36 10.33
N VAL A 104 -11.76 5.68 9.16
CA VAL A 104 -11.00 6.19 8.01
C VAL A 104 -10.46 7.60 8.30
N CYS A 105 -11.24 8.47 8.96
CA CYS A 105 -10.71 9.73 9.50
C CYS A 105 -9.57 9.46 10.49
N GLY A 106 -9.72 8.47 11.37
CA GLY A 106 -8.69 8.05 12.31
C GLY A 106 -7.39 7.64 11.62
N ALA A 107 -7.46 6.90 10.52
CA ALA A 107 -6.29 6.55 9.70
C ALA A 107 -5.63 7.81 9.11
N GLY A 108 -6.41 8.73 8.54
CA GLY A 108 -5.89 10.01 8.07
C GLY A 108 -5.20 10.83 9.17
N CYS A 109 -5.79 10.89 10.36
CA CYS A 109 -5.20 11.56 11.52
C CYS A 109 -3.92 10.86 12.02
N GLY A 110 -3.88 9.52 11.99
CA GLY A 110 -2.70 8.73 12.33
C GLY A 110 -1.54 9.03 11.38
N SER A 111 -1.80 9.03 10.08
CA SER A 111 -0.82 9.39 9.05
C SER A 111 -0.35 10.85 9.21
N LEU A 112 -1.26 11.81 9.46
CA LEU A 112 -0.88 13.19 9.78
C LEU A 112 0.02 13.28 11.02
N ALA A 113 -0.26 12.53 12.08
CA ALA A 113 0.59 12.48 13.28
C ALA A 113 1.97 11.90 12.97
N PHE A 114 2.06 10.87 12.13
CA PHE A 114 3.32 10.30 11.68
C PHE A 114 4.18 11.31 10.89
N HIS A 115 3.60 11.96 9.88
CA HIS A 115 4.33 12.89 9.01
C HIS A 115 4.62 14.26 9.65
N SER A 116 3.83 14.68 10.64
CA SER A 116 4.05 15.95 11.35
C SER A 116 5.10 15.87 12.46
N THR A 117 5.46 14.66 12.91
CA THR A 117 6.38 14.46 14.05
C THR A 117 7.78 14.04 13.62
N SER A 118 8.71 14.04 14.58
CA SER A 118 10.13 13.67 14.39
C SER A 118 10.64 12.86 15.61
N GLY A 119 11.76 12.15 15.45
CA GLY A 119 12.40 11.39 16.54
C GLY A 119 11.49 10.29 17.13
N LYS A 120 11.48 10.16 18.47
CA LYS A 120 10.66 9.13 19.16
C LYS A 120 9.16 9.32 18.94
N TRP A 121 8.68 10.55 18.79
CA TRP A 121 7.28 10.83 18.50
C TRP A 121 6.87 10.36 17.11
N ARG A 122 7.78 10.42 16.14
CA ARG A 122 7.56 9.87 14.80
C ARG A 122 7.41 8.36 14.80
N GLU A 123 8.26 7.66 15.56
CA GLU A 123 8.12 6.21 15.71
C GLU A 123 6.76 5.83 16.32
N PHE A 124 6.32 6.55 17.35
CA PHE A 124 5.00 6.33 17.93
C PHE A 124 3.87 6.67 16.94
N GLY A 125 3.97 7.81 16.24
CA GLY A 125 3.03 8.22 15.20
C GLY A 125 2.90 7.18 14.09
N ARG A 126 4.01 6.57 13.66
CA ARG A 126 3.99 5.46 12.69
C ARG A 126 3.23 4.25 13.20
N ARG A 127 3.41 3.87 14.47
CA ARG A 127 2.65 2.77 15.07
C ARG A 127 1.16 3.11 15.13
N LEU A 128 0.81 4.33 15.55
CA LEU A 128 -0.57 4.80 15.57
C LEU A 128 -1.23 4.76 14.19
N ASP A 129 -0.52 5.19 13.14
CA ASP A 129 -1.00 5.14 11.77
C ASP A 129 -1.37 3.71 11.33
N TYR A 130 -0.45 2.75 11.53
CA TYR A 130 -0.69 1.35 11.21
C TYR A 130 -1.82 0.74 12.05
N TRP A 131 -1.94 1.13 13.33
CA TRP A 131 -3.04 0.68 14.18
C TRP A 131 -4.38 1.23 13.71
N ALA A 132 -4.42 2.50 13.28
CA ALA A 132 -5.61 3.14 12.76
C ALA A 132 -6.04 2.52 11.42
N ILE A 133 -5.09 2.19 10.53
CA ILE A 133 -5.36 1.41 9.32
C ILE A 133 -5.97 0.05 9.70
N GLY A 134 -5.33 -0.70 10.61
CA GLY A 134 -5.85 -1.97 11.12
C GLY A 134 -7.28 -1.86 11.65
N LEU A 135 -7.55 -0.85 12.48
CA LEU A 135 -8.87 -0.61 13.05
C LEU A 135 -9.91 -0.31 11.98
N SER A 136 -9.53 0.49 10.97
CA SER A 136 -10.44 0.82 9.88
C SER A 136 -10.87 -0.39 9.07
N THR A 137 -9.96 -1.35 8.86
CA THR A 137 -10.32 -2.62 8.19
C THR A 137 -11.27 -3.48 9.04
N VAL A 138 -11.16 -3.46 10.37
CA VAL A 138 -12.10 -4.17 11.26
C VAL A 138 -13.47 -3.50 11.23
N CYS A 139 -13.52 -2.16 11.30
CA CYS A 139 -14.77 -1.42 11.18
C CYS A 139 -15.44 -1.66 9.82
N LEU A 140 -14.65 -1.72 8.74
CA LEU A 140 -15.15 -2.08 7.42
C LEU A 140 -15.77 -3.48 7.41
N GLN A 141 -15.11 -4.47 8.01
CA GLN A 141 -15.65 -5.83 8.06
C GLN A 141 -17.01 -5.91 8.76
N ARG A 142 -17.18 -5.16 9.86
CA ARG A 142 -18.50 -5.05 10.53
C ARG A 142 -19.54 -4.39 9.65
N GLU A 143 -19.13 -3.41 8.83
CA GLU A 143 -20.03 -2.79 7.87
C GLU A 143 -20.31 -3.67 6.65
N LEU A 144 -19.42 -4.57 6.26
CA LEU A 144 -19.69 -5.48 5.15
C LEU A 144 -20.52 -6.69 5.60
N ASP A 145 -20.46 -7.06 6.88
CA ASP A 145 -21.10 -8.24 7.43
C ASP A 145 -21.67 -7.98 8.84
N PRO A 146 -22.97 -7.67 8.95
CA PRO A 146 -23.64 -7.45 10.23
C PRO A 146 -23.65 -8.69 11.12
N ASN A 147 -23.58 -9.87 10.50
CA ASN A 147 -23.65 -11.15 11.19
C ASN A 147 -22.28 -11.58 11.72
N LEU A 148 -21.21 -10.83 11.40
CA LEU A 148 -19.87 -11.06 11.93
C LEU A 148 -19.92 -11.03 13.47
N PRO A 149 -19.61 -12.16 14.14
CA PRO A 149 -19.69 -12.23 15.59
C PRO A 149 -18.81 -11.15 16.24
N LYS A 150 -19.35 -10.43 17.23
CA LYS A 150 -18.66 -9.29 17.86
C LYS A 150 -17.31 -9.67 18.46
N TRP A 151 -17.17 -10.90 18.97
CA TRP A 151 -15.92 -11.40 19.51
C TRP A 151 -14.83 -11.54 18.44
N VAL A 152 -15.18 -11.84 17.17
CA VAL A 152 -14.21 -11.87 16.07
C VAL A 152 -13.67 -10.48 15.82
N SER A 153 -14.54 -9.47 15.76
CA SER A 153 -14.10 -8.07 15.65
C SER A 153 -13.24 -7.65 16.86
N GLY A 154 -13.65 -8.03 18.07
CA GLY A 154 -12.89 -7.76 19.30
C GLY A 154 -11.51 -8.40 19.30
N ALA A 155 -11.40 -9.66 18.86
CA ALA A 155 -10.13 -10.37 18.71
C ALA A 155 -9.23 -9.72 17.66
N SER A 156 -9.79 -9.32 16.51
CA SER A 156 -9.04 -8.58 15.49
C SER A 156 -8.51 -7.26 16.04
N VAL A 157 -9.33 -6.50 16.80
CA VAL A 157 -8.88 -5.24 17.44
C VAL A 157 -7.75 -5.52 18.45
N ALA A 158 -7.89 -6.55 19.29
CA ALA A 158 -6.86 -6.92 20.26
C ALA A 158 -5.54 -7.36 19.60
N ALA A 159 -5.59 -7.88 18.36
CA ALA A 159 -4.41 -8.28 17.61
C ALA A 159 -3.67 -7.09 16.93
N ILE A 160 -4.35 -5.96 16.71
CA ILE A 160 -3.78 -4.80 15.98
C ILE A 160 -2.45 -4.31 16.58
N PRO A 161 -2.29 -4.12 17.91
CA PRO A 161 -1.04 -3.61 18.47
C PRO A 161 0.17 -4.53 18.17
N PHE A 162 -0.09 -5.81 17.93
CA PHE A 162 0.94 -6.82 17.75
C PHE A 162 1.19 -7.21 16.30
N ARG A 163 0.15 -7.17 15.44
CA ARG A 163 0.17 -7.67 14.05
C ARG A 163 -0.76 -6.85 13.14
N PRO A 164 -0.58 -5.52 13.04
CA PRO A 164 -1.52 -4.66 12.30
C PRO A 164 -1.61 -5.05 10.83
N PHE A 165 -0.48 -5.41 10.19
CA PHE A 165 -0.45 -5.82 8.79
C PHE A 165 -1.27 -7.09 8.52
N ILE A 166 -1.16 -8.12 9.38
CA ILE A 166 -1.91 -9.38 9.19
C ILE A 166 -3.41 -9.13 9.33
N VAL A 167 -3.80 -8.32 10.32
CA VAL A 167 -5.21 -7.95 10.53
C VAL A 167 -5.75 -7.20 9.32
N SER A 168 -5.03 -6.18 8.84
CA SER A 168 -5.41 -5.41 7.65
C SER A 168 -5.48 -6.30 6.41
N ALA A 169 -4.46 -7.12 6.14
CA ALA A 169 -4.41 -7.99 4.97
C ALA A 169 -5.55 -9.01 4.95
N GLY A 170 -5.83 -9.65 6.09
CA GLY A 170 -6.94 -10.62 6.19
C GLY A 170 -8.30 -9.97 5.97
N ASN A 171 -8.54 -8.81 6.60
CA ASN A 171 -9.78 -8.05 6.40
C ASN A 171 -9.91 -7.51 4.98
N THR A 172 -8.82 -7.06 4.35
CA THR A 172 -8.83 -6.61 2.96
C THR A 172 -9.12 -7.79 2.02
N ALA A 173 -8.52 -8.97 2.22
CA ALA A 173 -8.83 -10.16 1.42
C ALA A 173 -10.32 -10.55 1.49
N ALA A 174 -10.94 -10.43 2.67
CA ALA A 174 -12.37 -10.67 2.84
C ALA A 174 -13.23 -9.60 2.11
N LEU A 175 -12.82 -8.32 2.12
CA LEU A 175 -13.44 -7.27 1.32
C LEU A 175 -13.35 -7.62 -0.18
N GLU A 176 -12.16 -7.97 -0.67
CA GLU A 176 -11.92 -8.25 -2.09
C GLU A 176 -12.80 -9.41 -2.58
N GLY A 177 -12.91 -10.48 -1.80
CA GLY A 177 -13.80 -11.60 -2.11
C GLY A 177 -15.27 -11.17 -2.22
N ARG A 178 -15.75 -10.37 -1.26
CA ARG A 178 -17.14 -9.86 -1.28
C ARG A 178 -17.38 -8.91 -2.45
N TYR A 179 -16.44 -8.01 -2.73
CA TYR A 179 -16.57 -7.06 -3.83
C TYR A 179 -16.53 -7.78 -5.18
N ALA A 180 -15.63 -8.75 -5.37
CA ALA A 180 -15.56 -9.59 -6.56
C ALA A 180 -16.87 -10.36 -6.79
N LEU A 181 -17.42 -11.00 -5.75
CA LEU A 181 -18.70 -11.70 -5.83
C LEU A 181 -19.84 -10.74 -6.20
N ARG A 182 -19.87 -9.54 -5.62
CA ARG A 182 -20.86 -8.51 -5.94
C ARG A 182 -20.74 -8.05 -7.40
N ALA A 183 -19.52 -7.78 -7.88
CA ALA A 183 -19.22 -7.38 -9.25
C ALA A 183 -19.51 -8.46 -10.29
N LYS A 184 -19.39 -9.74 -9.90
CA LYS A 184 -19.82 -10.87 -10.73
C LYS A 184 -21.34 -10.90 -10.89
N ARG A 185 -22.08 -10.68 -9.80
CA ARG A 185 -23.55 -10.72 -9.77
C ARG A 185 -24.22 -9.51 -10.42
N ASP A 186 -23.61 -8.32 -10.34
CA ASP A 186 -24.19 -7.08 -10.86
C ASP A 186 -23.15 -6.26 -11.64
N PRO A 187 -23.34 -6.11 -12.97
CA PRO A 187 -22.41 -5.39 -13.84
C PRO A 187 -22.10 -3.95 -13.40
N ARG A 188 -22.98 -3.29 -12.66
CA ARG A 188 -22.78 -1.91 -12.16
C ARG A 188 -21.55 -1.79 -11.26
N PHE A 189 -21.15 -2.87 -10.59
CA PHE A 189 -20.02 -2.89 -9.67
C PHE A 189 -18.69 -3.23 -10.36
N ARG A 190 -18.69 -3.74 -11.59
CA ARG A 190 -17.47 -4.21 -12.27
C ARG A 190 -16.43 -3.12 -12.41
N ARG A 191 -16.83 -1.94 -12.92
CA ARG A 191 -15.87 -0.84 -13.10
C ARG A 191 -15.32 -0.35 -11.77
N LYS A 192 -16.18 -0.24 -10.75
CA LYS A 192 -15.77 0.21 -9.41
C LYS A 192 -14.85 -0.78 -8.72
N PHE A 193 -15.08 -2.08 -8.90
CA PHE A 193 -14.19 -3.13 -8.43
C PHE A 193 -12.84 -3.11 -9.16
N VAL A 194 -12.82 -2.90 -10.49
CA VAL A 194 -11.56 -2.75 -11.24
C VAL A 194 -10.79 -1.52 -10.77
N ASP A 195 -11.47 -0.38 -10.59
CA ASP A 195 -10.84 0.83 -10.08
C ASP A 195 -10.25 0.57 -8.66
N HIS A 196 -10.99 -0.13 -7.78
CA HIS A 196 -10.55 -0.53 -6.43
C HIS A 196 -9.25 -1.32 -6.45
N VAL A 197 -9.25 -2.44 -7.17
CA VAL A 197 -8.12 -3.38 -7.23
C VAL A 197 -6.93 -2.75 -7.94
N THR A 198 -7.17 -2.00 -9.03
CA THR A 198 -6.08 -1.35 -9.77
C THR A 198 -5.37 -0.30 -8.92
N CYS A 199 -6.14 0.56 -8.24
CA CYS A 199 -5.55 1.56 -7.34
C CYS A 199 -4.88 0.91 -6.13
N GLY A 200 -5.50 -0.13 -5.55
CA GLY A 200 -4.93 -0.87 -4.42
C GLY A 200 -3.62 -1.56 -4.77
N ALA A 201 -3.57 -2.28 -5.90
CA ALA A 201 -2.37 -2.96 -6.38
C ALA A 201 -1.26 -1.98 -6.76
N ALA A 202 -1.58 -0.90 -7.50
CA ALA A 202 -0.61 0.14 -7.82
C ALA A 202 -0.06 0.82 -6.56
N GLY A 203 -0.93 1.05 -5.57
CA GLY A 203 -0.51 1.50 -4.26
C GLY A 203 0.49 0.53 -3.62
N MET A 204 0.15 -0.76 -3.53
CA MET A 204 1.05 -1.75 -2.93
C MET A 204 2.40 -1.81 -3.64
N VAL A 205 2.44 -1.57 -4.95
CA VAL A 205 3.68 -1.41 -5.71
C VAL A 205 4.47 -0.18 -5.24
N CYS A 206 3.83 0.99 -5.11
CA CYS A 206 4.49 2.18 -4.55
C CYS A 206 5.05 1.91 -3.14
N PHE A 207 4.26 1.27 -2.28
CA PHE A 207 4.67 0.93 -0.93
C PHE A 207 5.88 -0.02 -0.89
N TYR A 208 5.93 -1.00 -1.78
CA TYR A 208 7.10 -1.86 -1.96
C TYR A 208 8.31 -1.10 -2.51
N LEU A 209 8.10 -0.22 -3.50
CA LEU A 209 9.17 0.56 -4.12
C LEU A 209 9.82 1.55 -3.15
N GLU A 210 9.11 2.02 -2.12
CA GLU A 210 9.66 2.91 -1.09
C GLU A 210 10.87 2.28 -0.39
N GLU A 211 10.84 0.97 -0.10
CA GLU A 211 11.97 0.29 0.54
C GLU A 211 13.20 0.21 -0.37
N HIS A 212 13.00 0.22 -1.70
CA HIS A 212 14.07 0.09 -2.69
C HIS A 212 14.58 1.44 -3.20
N TYR A 213 13.75 2.47 -3.15
CA TYR A 213 14.05 3.81 -3.64
C TYR A 213 13.65 4.87 -2.60
N PRO A 214 14.20 4.82 -1.38
CA PRO A 214 13.78 5.69 -0.28
C PRO A 214 14.04 7.18 -0.55
N ASP A 215 14.97 7.50 -1.44
CA ASP A 215 15.31 8.89 -1.79
C ASP A 215 14.33 9.53 -2.79
N ASN A 216 13.37 8.78 -3.34
CA ASN A 216 12.40 9.33 -4.29
C ASN A 216 11.20 9.96 -3.54
N PRO A 217 11.07 11.31 -3.54
CA PRO A 217 10.08 12.01 -2.72
C PRO A 217 8.64 11.84 -3.23
N CYS A 218 8.42 11.20 -4.38
CA CYS A 218 7.09 11.04 -4.97
C CYS A 218 6.45 9.69 -4.65
N ILE A 219 7.20 8.69 -4.19
CA ILE A 219 6.69 7.32 -4.02
C ILE A 219 5.67 7.24 -2.88
N HIS A 220 6.01 7.75 -1.69
CA HIS A 220 5.12 7.69 -0.53
C HIS A 220 3.84 8.53 -0.69
N PRO A 221 3.89 9.78 -1.22
CA PRO A 221 2.67 10.51 -1.54
C PRO A 221 1.81 9.81 -2.61
N ALA A 222 2.42 9.17 -3.61
CA ALA A 222 1.69 8.41 -4.61
C ALA A 222 0.97 7.19 -4.00
N TRP A 223 1.62 6.48 -3.07
CA TRP A 223 0.99 5.44 -2.27
C TRP A 223 -0.26 5.95 -1.56
N HIS A 224 -0.17 7.10 -0.86
CA HIS A 224 -1.32 7.70 -0.18
C HIS A 224 -2.49 7.96 -1.13
N VAL A 225 -2.23 8.57 -2.29
CA VAL A 225 -3.28 8.90 -3.27
C VAL A 225 -3.93 7.63 -3.81
N LEU A 226 -3.14 6.64 -4.23
CA LEU A 226 -3.65 5.40 -4.81
C LEU A 226 -4.45 4.58 -3.80
N ALA A 227 -3.96 4.46 -2.57
CA ALA A 227 -4.69 3.79 -1.51
C ALA A 227 -5.97 4.57 -1.12
N ALA A 228 -5.95 5.90 -1.09
CA ALA A 228 -7.16 6.71 -0.85
C ALA A 228 -8.22 6.51 -1.94
N LEU A 229 -7.82 6.47 -3.21
CA LEU A 229 -8.73 6.17 -4.33
C LEU A 229 -9.32 4.76 -4.22
N SER A 230 -8.49 3.78 -3.83
CA SER A 230 -8.96 2.42 -3.56
C SER A 230 -9.99 2.39 -2.42
N VAL A 231 -9.73 3.05 -1.29
CA VAL A 231 -10.68 3.16 -0.18
C VAL A 231 -11.98 3.85 -0.61
N GLN A 232 -11.89 4.95 -1.35
CA GLN A 232 -13.06 5.69 -1.84
C GLN A 232 -13.95 4.84 -2.75
N SER A 233 -13.35 3.97 -3.58
CA SER A 233 -14.07 3.10 -4.51
C SER A 233 -14.89 1.99 -3.84
N ILE A 234 -14.75 1.78 -2.53
CA ILE A 234 -15.55 0.83 -1.73
C ILE A 234 -16.96 1.39 -1.46
N ARG A 235 -17.15 2.72 -1.46
CA ARG A 235 -18.40 3.38 -1.06
C ARG A 235 -19.66 2.85 -1.78
N PRO A 236 -19.67 2.58 -3.11
CA PRO A 236 -20.83 2.00 -3.78
C PRO A 236 -21.24 0.64 -3.20
N LEU A 237 -20.28 -0.19 -2.80
CA LEU A 237 -20.55 -1.50 -2.17
C LEU A 237 -21.22 -1.32 -0.80
N ILE A 238 -20.73 -0.38 0.00
CA ILE A 238 -21.32 -0.05 1.31
C ILE A 238 -22.77 0.42 1.14
N GLN A 239 -23.02 1.36 0.22
CA GLN A 239 -24.37 1.89 -0.02
C GLN A 239 -25.35 0.79 -0.41
N ASP A 240 -24.93 -0.10 -1.30
CA ASP A 240 -25.72 -1.23 -1.78
C ASP A 240 -26.01 -2.27 -0.69
N ILE A 241 -25.10 -2.45 0.26
CA ILE A 241 -25.33 -3.27 1.45
C ILE A 241 -26.36 -2.59 2.37
N GLU A 242 -26.24 -1.29 2.65
CA GLU A 242 -27.19 -0.55 3.49
C GLU A 242 -28.61 -0.50 2.89
N ASP A 243 -28.71 -0.34 1.57
CA ASP A 243 -29.99 -0.30 0.87
C ASP A 243 -30.70 -1.66 0.93
N ARG A 244 -29.95 -2.78 0.87
CA ARG A 244 -30.49 -4.13 1.09
C ARG A 244 -30.90 -4.41 2.53
N ARG A 245 -30.31 -3.71 3.51
CA ARG A 245 -30.69 -3.84 4.94
C ARG A 245 -31.96 -3.06 5.30
N SER A 246 -32.32 -2.06 4.50
CA SER A 246 -33.46 -1.19 4.80
C SER A 246 -34.79 -1.94 4.57
N PRO A 247 -35.83 -1.75 5.41
CA PRO A 247 -37.10 -2.47 5.30
C PRO A 247 -37.80 -2.32 3.94
N THR A 248 -37.58 -1.21 3.23
CA THR A 248 -38.10 -0.96 1.88
C THR A 248 -37.46 -1.85 0.81
N GLY A 249 -36.26 -2.39 1.05
CA GLY A 249 -35.61 -3.38 0.18
C GLY A 249 -36.21 -4.78 0.31
N ALA A 250 -36.92 -5.08 1.40
CA ALA A 250 -37.62 -6.35 1.60
C ALA A 250 -38.89 -6.51 0.73
N LEU A 251 -39.40 -5.40 0.17
CA LEU A 251 -40.50 -5.40 -0.79
C LEU A 251 -40.04 -5.58 -2.25
N SER A 252 -38.73 -5.51 -2.50
CA SER A 252 -38.11 -5.82 -3.79
C SER A 252 -37.51 -7.22 -3.70
N SER A 253 -38.33 -8.23 -4.02
CA SER A 253 -38.01 -9.65 -4.02
C SER A 253 -36.58 -10.00 -4.48
N HIS A 254 -35.69 -10.27 -3.53
CA HIS A 254 -34.55 -11.15 -3.74
C HIS A 254 -34.23 -11.88 -2.43
N LYS A 255 -34.14 -13.20 -2.51
CA LYS A 255 -33.86 -14.08 -1.36
C LYS A 255 -32.55 -13.67 -0.68
N PRO A 256 -32.44 -13.84 0.65
CA PRO A 256 -31.18 -13.69 1.34
C PRO A 256 -30.25 -14.84 0.96
N ASP A 257 -29.31 -14.58 0.05
CA ASP A 257 -28.28 -15.55 -0.34
C ASP A 257 -26.99 -15.26 0.43
N PHE A 258 -26.73 -16.09 1.44
CA PHE A 258 -25.40 -16.29 2.03
C PHE A 258 -24.44 -16.89 0.98
#